data_AF-A0A843FF11-F1
#
_entry.id   AF-A0A843FF11-F1
#
_cell.length_a   1.000
_cell.length_b   1.000
_cell.length_c   1.000
_cell.angle_alpha   90.00
_cell.angle_beta   90.00
_cell.angle_gamma   90.00
#
_symmetry.space_group_name_H-M   'P 1'
#
loop_
_entity.id
_entity.type
_entity.pdbx_description
1 polymer ?
#
loop_
_entity_poly.entity_id
_entity_poly.type
_entity_poly.pdbx_seq_one_letter_code
_entity_poly.pdbx_strand_id
1 'polypeptide(L)'
;CMYSYLIKDKTIDMIGVCEKIEIIDGKYYPVVLKSSNPPLKGVWNQDAIELVSYAILIEEEFKKDVYVGFVDYEKINDRRPVVMDINLRKEFFDIIRDVKEIVENKKKPNVNKNNKKCEKCEFMDICS
;
A
#
# COMPACT_ATOMS: atom_id res chain seq x y z
N CYS A 1 -8.09 20.35 7.57
CA CYS A 1 -9.11 19.33 7.23
C CYS A 1 -8.46 18.33 6.30
N MET A 2 -8.09 17.16 6.81
CA MET A 2 -7.57 16.08 5.97
C MET A 2 -8.78 15.37 5.38
N TYR A 3 -9.08 15.64 4.12
CA TYR A 3 -10.14 14.94 3.40
C TYR A 3 -9.57 13.58 3.01
N SER A 4 -10.07 12.51 3.63
CA SER A 4 -9.81 11.16 3.16
C SER A 4 -10.83 10.77 2.08
N TYR A 5 -10.37 10.07 1.05
CA TYR A 5 -11.18 9.66 -0.10
C TYR A 5 -11.44 8.17 -0.02
N LEU A 6 -12.69 7.78 0.26
CA LEU A 6 -13.13 6.40 0.12
C LEU A 6 -13.32 6.10 -1.36
N ILE A 7 -12.45 5.27 -1.92
CA ILE A 7 -12.47 4.89 -3.33
C ILE A 7 -12.63 3.38 -3.43
N LYS A 8 -13.43 2.92 -4.39
CA LYS A 8 -13.70 1.50 -4.63
C LYS A 8 -13.45 1.14 -6.09
N ASP A 9 -12.62 0.13 -6.30
CA ASP A 9 -12.50 -0.56 -7.58
C ASP A 9 -13.20 -1.92 -7.50
N LYS A 10 -14.32 -2.05 -8.22
CA LYS A 10 -15.11 -3.27 -8.27
C LYS A 10 -14.46 -4.38 -9.11
N THR A 11 -13.56 -4.03 -10.04
CA THR A 11 -12.95 -5.01 -10.96
C THR A 11 -11.97 -5.92 -10.23
N ILE A 12 -11.24 -5.36 -9.26
CA ILE A 12 -10.29 -6.10 -8.41
C ILE A 12 -10.85 -6.43 -7.02
N ASP A 13 -12.06 -5.97 -6.73
CA ASP A 13 -12.76 -6.04 -5.43
C ASP A 13 -11.94 -5.41 -4.29
N MET A 14 -11.51 -4.16 -4.50
CA MET A 14 -10.73 -3.41 -3.53
C MET A 14 -11.44 -2.13 -3.11
N ILE A 15 -11.35 -1.82 -1.83
CA ILE A 15 -11.80 -0.56 -1.24
C ILE A 15 -10.60 0.02 -0.48
N GLY A 16 -10.32 1.30 -0.67
CA GLY A 16 -9.26 2.00 0.05
C GLY A 16 -9.70 3.39 0.48
N VAL A 17 -9.13 3.86 1.59
CA VAL A 17 -9.32 5.22 2.10
C VAL A 17 -8.05 5.99 1.84
N CYS A 18 -7.97 6.68 0.70
CA CYS A 18 -6.80 7.48 0.36
C CYS A 18 -6.75 8.72 1.25
N GLU A 19 -5.80 8.77 2.18
CA GLU A 19 -5.71 9.85 3.18
C GLU A 19 -5.42 11.22 2.56
N LYS A 20 -4.57 11.24 1.53
CA LYS A 20 -4.14 12.47 0.88
C LYS A 20 -3.81 12.22 -0.59
N ILE A 21 -4.29 13.12 -1.43
CA ILE A 21 -4.02 13.16 -2.86
C ILE A 21 -3.62 14.60 -3.20
N GLU A 22 -2.41 14.79 -3.70
CA GLU A 22 -1.95 16.08 -4.24
C GLU A 22 -2.23 16.12 -5.73
N ILE A 23 -2.82 17.21 -6.23
CA ILE A 23 -3.16 17.39 -7.64
C ILE A 23 -2.43 18.62 -8.16
N ILE A 24 -1.55 18.45 -9.15
CA ILE A 24 -0.75 19.51 -9.75
C ILE A 24 -0.87 19.38 -11.27
N ASP A 25 -1.33 20.43 -11.95
CA ASP A 25 -1.52 20.46 -13.40
C ASP A 25 -2.31 19.25 -13.95
N GLY A 26 -3.32 18.81 -13.20
CA GLY A 26 -4.15 17.65 -13.55
C GLY A 26 -3.48 16.28 -13.38
N LYS A 27 -2.28 16.23 -12.79
CA LYS A 27 -1.59 14.99 -12.38
C LYS A 27 -1.86 14.70 -10.92
N TYR A 28 -2.00 13.42 -10.60
CA TYR A 28 -2.39 12.94 -9.28
C TYR A 28 -1.19 12.28 -8.60
N TYR A 29 -0.94 12.68 -7.36
CA TYR A 29 0.16 12.19 -6.53
C TYR A 29 -0.44 11.69 -5.21
N PRO A 30 -0.70 10.38 -5.06
CA PRO A 30 -1.12 9.84 -3.78
C PRO A 30 -0.01 10.04 -2.75
N VAL A 31 -0.42 10.27 -1.50
CA VAL A 31 0.48 10.42 -0.36
C VAL A 31 0.00 9.51 0.76
N VAL A 32 0.88 8.64 1.24
CA VAL A 32 0.66 7.80 2.43
C VAL A 32 1.37 8.43 3.62
N LEU A 33 0.67 8.61 4.73
CA LEU A 33 1.23 9.20 5.95
C LEU A 33 1.69 8.09 6.91
N LYS A 34 2.92 8.18 7.42
CA LYS A 34 3.49 7.19 8.35
C LYS A 34 4.10 7.86 9.58
N SER A 35 3.74 7.34 10.74
CA SER A 35 4.30 7.75 12.04
C SER A 35 5.57 6.97 12.43
N SER A 36 5.97 5.99 11.62
CA SER A 36 7.19 5.21 11.80
C SER A 36 8.42 5.95 11.29
N ASN A 37 9.61 5.50 11.68
CA ASN A 37 10.85 5.95 11.03
C ASN A 37 11.00 5.23 9.68
N PRO A 38 11.50 5.92 8.65
CA PRO A 38 11.82 5.28 7.39
C PRO A 38 13.02 4.33 7.49
N PRO A 39 13.23 3.45 6.49
CA PRO A 39 14.50 2.72 6.35
C PRO A 39 15.65 3.68 6.01
N LEU A 40 16.90 3.18 5.99
CA LEU A 40 18.05 4.00 5.60
C LEU A 40 17.95 4.55 4.16
N LYS A 41 17.37 3.77 3.24
CA LYS A 41 17.16 4.12 1.83
C LYS A 41 15.80 3.63 1.35
N GLY A 42 15.20 4.36 0.41
CA GLY A 42 13.90 3.99 -0.18
C GLY A 42 12.76 4.09 0.83
N VAL A 43 11.75 3.24 0.71
CA VAL A 43 10.63 3.17 1.65
C VAL A 43 10.48 1.75 2.17
N TRP A 44 9.74 1.53 3.26
CA TRP A 44 9.36 0.17 3.62
C TRP A 44 8.50 -0.42 2.51
N ASN A 45 8.73 -1.68 2.16
CA ASN A 45 7.99 -2.35 1.08
C ASN A 45 6.46 -2.29 1.29
N GLN A 46 5.98 -2.52 2.52
CA GLN A 46 4.55 -2.41 2.84
C GLN A 46 3.97 -1.01 2.56
N ASP A 47 4.75 0.06 2.80
CA ASP A 47 4.32 1.44 2.54
C ASP A 47 4.25 1.69 1.03
N ALA A 48 5.17 1.11 0.25
CA ALA A 48 5.13 1.16 -1.22
C ALA A 48 3.91 0.41 -1.78
N ILE A 49 3.61 -0.78 -1.25
CA ILE A 49 2.44 -1.58 -1.67
C ILE A 49 1.14 -0.86 -1.34
N GLU A 50 1.03 -0.26 -0.16
CA GLU A 50 -0.12 0.59 0.20
C GLU A 50 -0.27 1.77 -0.77
N LEU A 51 0.83 2.45 -1.09
CA LEU A 51 0.82 3.58 -2.02
C LEU A 51 0.41 3.18 -3.45
N VAL A 52 0.79 1.98 -3.89
CA VAL A 52 0.34 1.41 -5.19
C VAL A 52 -1.15 1.12 -5.18
N SER A 53 -1.68 0.65 -4.05
CA SER A 53 -3.13 0.45 -3.91
C SER A 53 -3.88 1.78 -4.11
N TYR A 54 -3.35 2.89 -3.59
CA TYR A 54 -3.93 4.22 -3.81
C TYR A 54 -3.81 4.65 -5.27
N ALA A 55 -2.66 4.43 -5.91
CA ALA A 55 -2.46 4.74 -7.31
C ALA A 55 -3.49 4.04 -8.21
N ILE A 56 -3.72 2.74 -8.01
CA ILE A 56 -4.70 1.95 -8.77
C ILE A 56 -6.13 2.46 -8.54
N LEU A 57 -6.50 2.75 -7.29
CA LEU A 57 -7.83 3.30 -6.97
C LEU A 57 -8.06 4.66 -7.62
N ILE A 58 -7.06 5.54 -7.57
CA ILE A 58 -7.11 6.87 -8.19
C ILE A 58 -7.20 6.75 -9.72
N GLU A 59 -6.44 5.84 -10.32
CA GLU A 59 -6.49 5.57 -11.76
C GLU A 59 -7.89 5.14 -12.20
N GLU A 60 -8.52 4.24 -11.44
CA GLU A 60 -9.86 3.76 -11.74
C GLU A 60 -10.92 4.84 -11.53
N GLU A 61 -10.86 5.59 -10.43
CA GLU A 61 -11.85 6.63 -10.09
C GLU A 61 -11.79 7.83 -11.02
N PHE A 62 -10.58 8.34 -11.28
CA PHE A 62 -10.40 9.61 -12.00
C PHE A 62 -10.05 9.42 -13.48
N LYS A 63 -9.81 8.18 -13.93
CA LYS A 63 -9.36 7.87 -15.31
C LYS A 63 -8.10 8.65 -15.70
N LYS A 64 -7.13 8.66 -14.79
CA LYS A 64 -5.83 9.37 -14.92
C LYS A 64 -4.69 8.48 -14.48
N ASP A 65 -3.61 8.47 -15.24
CA ASP A 65 -2.41 7.71 -14.88
C ASP A 65 -1.73 8.28 -13.63
N VAL A 66 -1.27 7.40 -12.76
CA VAL A 66 -0.47 7.74 -11.57
C VAL A 66 0.92 7.13 -11.72
N TYR A 67 1.91 7.99 -11.96
CA TYR A 67 3.30 7.57 -12.21
C TYR A 67 4.17 7.62 -10.95
N VAL A 68 3.88 8.51 -10.01
CA VAL A 68 4.67 8.75 -8.80
C VAL A 68 3.73 9.03 -7.64
N GLY A 69 4.03 8.46 -6.48
CA GLY A 69 3.42 8.83 -5.21
C GLY A 69 4.49 9.13 -4.16
N PHE A 70 4.05 9.48 -2.95
CA PHE A 70 4.95 9.81 -1.84
C PHE A 70 4.57 9.07 -0.56
N VAL A 71 5.58 8.72 0.23
CA VAL A 71 5.41 8.33 1.63
C VAL A 71 5.97 9.45 2.49
N ASP A 72 5.12 10.04 3.33
CA ASP A 72 5.50 11.08 4.29
C ASP A 72 5.71 10.44 5.67
N TYR A 73 6.97 10.32 6.08
CA TYR A 73 7.35 9.86 7.41
C TYR A 73 7.32 11.05 8.39
N GLU A 74 6.14 11.32 8.93
CA GLU A 74 5.81 12.55 9.68
C GLU A 74 6.69 12.76 10.90
N LYS A 75 7.11 11.68 11.57
CA LYS A 75 7.92 11.75 12.80
C LYS A 75 9.22 12.55 12.62
N ILE A 76 9.80 12.52 11.43
CA ILE A 76 11.03 13.24 11.09
C ILE A 76 10.86 14.17 9.88
N ASN A 77 9.60 14.38 9.45
CA ASN A 77 9.26 15.18 8.27
C ASN A 77 10.06 14.80 7.01
N ASP A 78 10.21 13.48 6.77
CA ASP A 78 10.94 12.93 5.62
C ASP A 78 9.95 12.42 4.55
N ARG A 79 9.93 13.07 3.39
CA ARG A 79 9.10 12.71 2.24
C ARG A 79 9.93 11.91 1.24
N ARG A 80 9.45 10.71 0.89
CA ARG A 80 10.15 9.81 -0.03
C ARG A 80 9.30 9.50 -1.26
N PRO A 81 9.83 9.71 -2.48
CA PRO A 81 9.11 9.39 -3.71
C PRO A 81 9.14 7.88 -3.98
N VAL A 82 8.06 7.38 -4.58
CA VAL A 82 7.95 6.02 -5.08
C VAL A 82 7.42 6.08 -6.51
N VAL A 83 8.12 5.42 -7.43
CA VAL A 83 7.70 5.31 -8.84
C VAL A 83 6.77 4.10 -8.97
N MET A 84 5.62 4.29 -9.63
CA MET A 84 4.62 3.26 -9.86
C MET A 84 5.00 2.34 -11.04
N ASP A 85 6.16 1.70 -10.94
CA ASP A 85 6.68 0.83 -11.99
C ASP A 85 5.94 -0.51 -12.11
N ILE A 86 6.24 -1.23 -13.20
CA ILE A 86 5.59 -2.51 -13.51
C ILE A 86 5.88 -3.60 -12.47
N ASN A 87 7.05 -3.59 -11.85
CA ASN A 87 7.44 -4.61 -10.88
C ASN A 87 6.67 -4.42 -9.57
N LEU A 88 6.57 -3.17 -9.11
CA LEU A 88 5.85 -2.82 -7.91
C LEU A 88 4.34 -3.08 -8.07
N ARG A 89 3.77 -2.78 -9.24
CA ARG A 89 2.38 -3.14 -9.58
C ARG A 89 2.16 -4.64 -9.61
N LYS A 90 3.09 -5.39 -10.20
CA LYS A 90 3.03 -6.85 -10.23
C LYS A 90 3.06 -7.43 -8.81
N GLU A 91 3.94 -6.92 -7.95
CA GLU A 91 4.03 -7.34 -6.55
C GLU A 91 2.71 -7.11 -5.80
N PHE A 92 2.09 -5.94 -5.99
CA PHE A 92 0.76 -5.66 -5.42
C PHE A 92 -0.29 -6.70 -5.87
N PHE A 93 -0.37 -7.00 -7.17
CA PHE A 93 -1.33 -7.99 -7.67
C PHE A 93 -1.03 -9.43 -7.22
N ASP A 94 0.25 -9.79 -7.07
CA ASP A 94 0.65 -11.07 -6.48
C ASP A 94 0.17 -11.17 -5.02
N ILE A 95 0.29 -10.09 -4.24
CA ILE A 95 -0.23 -10.02 -2.86
C ILE A 95 -1.76 -10.16 -2.83
N ILE A 96 -2.48 -9.46 -3.71
CA ILE A 96 -3.95 -9.57 -3.80
C ILE A 96 -4.39 -11.01 -4.12
N ARG A 97 -3.70 -11.67 -5.05
CA ARG A 97 -3.96 -13.09 -5.37
C ARG A 97 -3.73 -13.97 -4.14
N ASP A 98 -2.62 -13.79 -3.44
CA ASP A 98 -2.30 -14.58 -2.26
C ASP A 98 -3.34 -14.36 -1.14
N VAL A 99 -3.82 -13.13 -0.94
CA VAL A 99 -4.91 -12.82 -0.01
C VAL A 99 -6.21 -13.52 -0.41
N LYS A 100 -6.59 -13.52 -1.70
CA LYS A 100 -7.77 -14.23 -2.20
C LYS A 100 -7.69 -15.73 -1.92
N GLU A 101 -6.53 -16.35 -2.15
CA GLU A 101 -6.31 -17.76 -1.81
C GLU A 101 -6.49 -18.07 -0.32
N ILE A 102 -6.04 -17.16 0.56
CA ILE A 102 -6.23 -17.29 2.01
C ILE A 102 -7.73 -17.21 2.36
N VAL A 103 -8.45 -16.25 1.78
CA VAL A 103 -9.86 -15.97 2.11
C VAL A 103 -10.79 -17.05 1.54
N GLU A 104 -10.65 -17.39 0.27
CA GLU A 104 -11.55 -18.26 -0.49
C GLU A 104 -11.22 -19.74 -0.27
N ASN A 105 -9.94 -20.10 -0.35
CA ASN A 105 -9.49 -21.50 -0.31
C ASN A 105 -8.95 -21.92 1.06
N LYS A 106 -8.96 -21.02 2.06
CA LYS A 106 -8.37 -21.25 3.39
C LYS A 106 -6.91 -21.71 3.33
N LYS A 107 -6.21 -21.34 2.25
CA LYS A 107 -4.81 -21.67 2.06
C LYS A 107 -3.99 -20.90 3.08
N LYS A 108 -3.30 -21.61 3.99
CA LYS A 108 -2.38 -20.95 4.92
C LYS A 108 -1.24 -20.27 4.15
N PRO A 109 -0.87 -19.02 4.48
CA PRO A 109 0.28 -18.38 3.85
C PRO A 109 1.59 -19.06 4.28
N ASN A 110 2.63 -18.93 3.45
CA ASN A 110 3.97 -19.37 3.84
C ASN A 110 4.50 -18.49 4.99
N VAL A 111 4.95 -19.13 6.07
CA VAL A 111 5.47 -18.43 7.24
C VAL A 111 6.92 -18.04 7.00
N ASN A 112 7.18 -16.74 6.91
CA ASN A 112 8.53 -16.20 6.97
C ASN A 112 8.86 -15.83 8.43
N LYS A 113 9.59 -16.73 9.12
CA LYS A 113 9.92 -16.56 10.54
C LYS A 113 10.82 -15.33 10.73
N ASN A 114 10.27 -14.32 11.39
CA ASN A 114 10.98 -13.10 11.76
C ASN A 114 10.60 -12.74 13.19
N ASN A 115 11.54 -12.91 14.13
CA ASN A 115 11.26 -12.75 15.57
C ASN A 115 10.56 -11.43 15.89
N LYS A 116 11.01 -10.29 15.32
CA LYS A 116 10.43 -8.97 15.56
C LYS A 116 8.98 -8.85 15.09
N LYS A 117 8.60 -9.55 14.02
CA LYS A 117 7.22 -9.58 13.51
C LYS A 117 6.38 -10.62 14.25
N CYS A 118 6.94 -11.82 14.47
CA CYS A 118 6.27 -12.92 15.15
C CYS A 118 5.88 -12.55 16.59
N GLU A 119 6.78 -11.91 17.35
CA GLU A 119 6.50 -11.45 18.73
C GLU A 119 5.32 -10.47 18.85
N LYS A 120 4.95 -9.81 17.75
CA LYS A 120 3.83 -8.86 17.67
C LYS A 120 2.65 -9.39 16.86
N CYS A 121 2.70 -10.65 16.42
CA CYS A 121 1.71 -11.22 15.53
C CYS A 121 0.53 -11.79 16.34
N GLU A 122 -0.68 -11.32 16.06
CA GLU A 122 -1.91 -11.79 16.70
C GLU A 122 -2.25 -13.25 16.39
N PHE A 123 -1.60 -13.84 15.36
CA PHE A 123 -1.80 -15.23 14.95
C PHE A 123 -0.74 -16.19 15.48
N MET A 124 0.15 -15.73 16.39
CA MET A 124 1.28 -16.53 16.87
C MET A 124 0.86 -17.89 17.44
N ASP A 125 -0.23 -17.94 18.20
CA ASP A 125 -0.70 -19.16 18.88
C ASP A 125 -1.24 -20.24 17.92
N ILE A 126 -1.63 -19.84 16.71
CA ILE A 126 -2.17 -20.76 15.68
C ILE A 126 -1.23 -20.93 14.48
N CYS A 127 -0.13 -20.19 14.45
CA CYS A 127 0.89 -20.24 13.41
C CYS A 127 1.78 -21.46 13.60
N SER A 128 1.81 -22.34 12.60
CA SER A 128 2.61 -23.58 12.59
C SER A 128 4.01 -23.33 12.03
#